data_AF-A0A5B8S539-F1
#
_entry.id   AF-A0A5B8S539-F1
#
_cell.length_a   1.000
_cell.length_b   1.000
_cell.length_c   1.000
_cell.angle_alpha   90.00
_cell.angle_beta   90.00
_cell.angle_gamma   90.00
#
_symmetry.space_group_name_H-M   'P 1'
#
loop_
_entity.id
_entity.type
_entity.pdbx_description
1 polymer ?
#
loop_
_entity_poly.entity_id
_entity_poly.type
_entity_poly.pdbx_seq_one_letter_code
_entity_poly.pdbx_strand_id
1 'polypeptide(L)'
;MSLRAALSDRREEFDAHFALAEALQDRMMLDSTLGPVSLSVRHINTIKSGLLVHLYNIVEAIMSEALSAVGSALGSSDPRQWTEHSLREWLREAIVARTTDGNEDGRLATVFQMSTLLLTPSISGPQALKKPSGTWDDKAIAKCIERLNVSFWMPADIWTRIASDPGYGDKTPLQFLALRRNAIAHGRRSFEDGASDQSLPAIRKLADVVLDYMEYVAKAFEEHVANQAHIVAAI
;
A
#
# COMPACT_ATOMS: atom_id res chain seq x y z
N MET A 1 9.41 13.72 5.52
CA MET A 1 8.03 13.61 6.04
C MET A 1 7.87 12.21 6.62
N SER A 2 7.17 12.04 7.73
CA SER A 2 6.95 10.71 8.32
C SER A 2 5.81 9.97 7.59
N LEU A 3 5.78 8.63 7.61
CA LEU A 3 4.74 7.83 6.96
C LEU A 3 3.35 8.10 7.55
N ARG A 4 3.26 8.32 8.87
CA ARG A 4 1.99 8.67 9.53
C ARG A 4 1.51 10.06 9.14
N ALA A 5 2.42 11.03 8.98
CA ALA A 5 2.06 12.34 8.45
C ALA A 5 1.55 12.21 7.00
N ALA A 6 2.25 11.44 6.16
CA ALA A 6 1.80 11.18 4.78
C ALA A 6 0.42 10.50 4.75
N LEU A 7 0.17 9.54 5.64
CA LEU A 7 -1.15 8.91 5.76
C LEU A 7 -2.23 9.88 6.24
N SER A 8 -1.92 10.76 7.19
CA SER A 8 -2.84 11.79 7.69
C SER A 8 -3.27 12.72 6.57
N ASP A 9 -2.32 13.26 5.81
CA ASP A 9 -2.60 14.15 4.68
C ASP A 9 -3.48 13.44 3.63
N ARG A 10 -3.18 12.16 3.34
CA ARG A 10 -4.00 11.34 2.43
C ARG A 10 -5.39 11.02 2.97
N ARG A 11 -5.54 10.87 4.28
CA ARG A 11 -6.85 10.71 4.92
C ARG A 11 -7.67 11.99 4.78
N GLU A 12 -7.08 13.16 4.99
CA GLU A 12 -7.75 14.45 4.79
C GLU A 12 -8.19 14.63 3.33
N GLU A 13 -7.33 14.29 2.37
CA GLU A 13 -7.69 14.28 0.95
C GLU A 13 -8.87 13.34 0.65
N PHE A 14 -8.90 12.14 1.24
CA PHE A 14 -10.02 11.21 1.08
C PHE A 14 -11.31 11.77 1.70
N ASP A 15 -11.23 12.32 2.91
CA ASP A 15 -12.37 12.85 3.65
C ASP A 15 -13.01 14.03 2.89
N ALA A 16 -12.21 14.89 2.28
CA ALA A 16 -12.71 15.97 1.42
C ALA A 16 -13.49 15.44 0.20
N HIS A 17 -12.98 14.42 -0.48
CA HIS A 17 -13.69 13.80 -1.61
C HIS A 17 -14.95 13.04 -1.16
N PHE A 18 -14.92 12.43 0.02
CA PHE A 18 -16.05 11.74 0.60
C PHE A 18 -17.18 12.73 0.93
N ALA A 19 -16.86 13.85 1.58
CA ALA A 19 -17.82 14.91 1.88
C ALA A 19 -18.45 15.50 0.61
N LEU A 20 -17.68 15.65 -0.46
CA LEU A 20 -18.22 16.04 -1.77
C LEU A 20 -19.23 15.02 -2.31
N ALA A 21 -18.93 13.72 -2.17
CA ALA A 21 -19.83 12.66 -2.61
C ALA A 21 -21.15 12.66 -1.84
N GLU A 22 -21.10 12.88 -0.52
CA GLU A 22 -22.29 13.02 0.32
C GLU A 22 -23.12 14.23 -0.09
N ALA A 23 -22.49 15.40 -0.25
CA ALA A 23 -23.18 16.62 -0.68
C ALA A 23 -23.88 16.45 -2.03
N LEU A 24 -23.26 15.74 -2.98
CA LEU A 24 -23.86 15.44 -4.28
C LEU A 24 -25.01 14.44 -4.19
N GLN A 25 -24.90 13.43 -3.31
CA GLN A 25 -25.99 12.49 -3.06
C GLN A 25 -27.20 13.18 -2.40
N ASP A 26 -26.96 13.99 -1.37
CA ASP A 26 -28.00 14.75 -0.68
C ASP A 26 -28.68 15.75 -1.61
N ARG A 27 -27.90 16.45 -2.44
CA ARG A 27 -28.43 17.33 -3.48
C ARG A 27 -29.34 16.55 -4.42
N MET A 28 -28.90 15.40 -4.94
CA MET A 28 -29.70 14.57 -5.85
C MET A 28 -31.03 14.10 -5.24
N MET A 29 -31.08 13.87 -3.92
CA MET A 29 -32.30 13.48 -3.22
C MET A 29 -33.30 14.62 -3.05
N LEU A 30 -32.81 15.87 -3.00
CA LEU A 30 -33.63 17.08 -2.89
C LEU A 30 -34.04 17.63 -4.25
N ASP A 31 -33.08 17.76 -5.14
CA ASP A 31 -33.19 18.33 -6.48
C ASP A 31 -32.11 17.72 -7.37
N SER A 32 -32.54 16.95 -8.36
CA SER A 32 -31.65 16.29 -9.31
C SER A 32 -30.95 17.27 -10.25
N THR A 33 -31.12 18.58 -10.13
CA THR A 33 -30.41 19.57 -10.97
C THR A 33 -29.25 20.26 -10.23
N LEU A 34 -28.11 20.34 -10.92
CA LEU A 34 -26.93 21.11 -10.54
C LEU A 34 -26.57 22.03 -11.70
N GLY A 35 -27.14 23.24 -11.72
CA GLY A 35 -27.05 24.14 -12.86
C GLY A 35 -27.68 23.49 -14.11
N PRO A 36 -26.96 23.38 -15.24
CA PRO A 36 -27.49 22.74 -16.46
C PRO A 36 -27.43 21.20 -16.40
N VAL A 37 -26.81 20.60 -15.38
CA VAL A 37 -26.60 19.16 -15.28
C VAL A 37 -27.73 18.50 -14.50
N SER A 38 -28.33 17.45 -15.09
CA SER A 38 -29.21 16.54 -14.36
C SER A 38 -28.37 15.44 -13.70
N LEU A 39 -28.26 15.48 -12.38
CA LEU A 39 -27.66 14.45 -11.54
C LEU A 39 -28.44 13.14 -11.67
N SER A 40 -27.68 12.06 -11.83
CA SER A 40 -28.22 10.72 -11.92
C SER A 40 -27.43 9.78 -11.00
N VAL A 41 -28.02 8.63 -10.71
CA VAL A 41 -27.35 7.56 -9.96
C VAL A 41 -26.01 7.16 -10.59
N ARG A 42 -25.87 7.28 -11.92
CA ARG A 42 -24.62 6.99 -12.64
C ARG A 42 -23.48 7.94 -12.24
N HIS A 43 -23.78 9.22 -12.01
CA HIS A 43 -22.80 10.19 -11.51
C HIS A 43 -22.36 9.84 -10.09
N ILE A 44 -23.30 9.50 -9.21
CA ILE A 44 -22.98 9.09 -7.83
C ILE A 44 -22.14 7.81 -7.82
N ASN A 45 -22.49 6.82 -8.65
CA ASN A 45 -21.70 5.59 -8.75
C ASN A 45 -20.28 5.82 -9.27
N THR A 46 -20.11 6.72 -10.23
CA THR A 46 -18.78 7.12 -10.72
C THR A 46 -17.92 7.68 -9.59
N ILE A 47 -18.49 8.56 -8.76
CA ILE A 47 -17.78 9.14 -7.61
C ILE A 47 -17.45 8.08 -6.56
N LYS A 48 -18.41 7.20 -6.22
CA LYS A 48 -18.18 6.06 -5.31
C LYS A 48 -17.04 5.15 -5.78
N SER A 49 -16.99 4.83 -7.07
CA SER A 49 -15.88 4.07 -7.66
C SER A 49 -14.56 4.83 -7.57
N GLY A 50 -14.59 6.15 -7.77
CA GLY A 50 -13.44 7.03 -7.54
C GLY A 50 -12.93 6.97 -6.11
N LEU A 51 -13.81 6.97 -5.11
CA LEU A 51 -13.45 6.84 -3.70
C LEU A 51 -12.77 5.49 -3.41
N LEU A 52 -13.28 4.38 -3.95
CA LEU A 52 -12.63 3.07 -3.79
C LEU A 52 -11.23 3.04 -4.42
N VAL A 53 -11.07 3.64 -5.61
CA VAL A 53 -9.77 3.74 -6.27
C VAL A 53 -8.82 4.64 -5.47
N HIS A 54 -9.29 5.79 -4.99
CA HIS A 54 -8.53 6.69 -4.15
C HIS A 54 -8.04 5.95 -2.90
N LEU A 55 -8.94 5.31 -2.14
CA LEU A 55 -8.57 4.58 -0.92
C LEU A 55 -7.50 3.52 -1.18
N TYR A 56 -7.59 2.77 -2.29
CA TYR A 56 -6.55 1.82 -2.66
C TYR A 56 -5.22 2.52 -3.00
N ASN A 57 -5.26 3.67 -3.69
CA ASN A 57 -4.05 4.43 -3.99
C ASN A 57 -3.35 4.94 -2.73
N ILE A 58 -4.09 5.22 -1.64
CA ILE A 58 -3.49 5.54 -0.34
C ILE A 58 -2.68 4.35 0.18
N VAL A 59 -3.26 3.14 0.18
CA VAL A 59 -2.54 1.91 0.57
C VAL A 59 -1.27 1.74 -0.26
N GLU A 60 -1.36 1.94 -1.57
CA GLU A 60 -0.23 1.80 -2.48
C GLU A 60 0.86 2.85 -2.24
N ALA A 61 0.47 4.11 -2.01
CA ALA A 61 1.41 5.19 -1.71
C ALA A 61 2.14 4.94 -0.39
N ILE A 62 1.42 4.63 0.68
CA ILE A 62 2.01 4.42 2.02
C ILE A 62 2.94 3.21 2.02
N MET A 63 2.57 2.10 1.38
CA MET A 63 3.49 0.96 1.27
C MET A 63 4.72 1.26 0.42
N SER A 64 4.58 2.05 -0.65
CA SER A 64 5.71 2.46 -1.48
C SER A 64 6.67 3.38 -0.73
N GLU A 65 6.14 4.31 0.04
CA GLU A 65 6.93 5.19 0.92
C GLU A 65 7.61 4.39 2.04
N ALA A 66 6.92 3.42 2.63
CA ALA A 66 7.49 2.55 3.67
C ALA A 66 8.71 1.77 3.14
N LEU A 67 8.58 1.16 1.96
CA LEU A 67 9.67 0.45 1.30
C LEU A 67 10.82 1.39 0.88
N SER A 68 10.49 2.61 0.46
CA SER A 68 11.48 3.65 0.14
C SER A 68 12.26 4.07 1.39
N ALA A 69 11.57 4.26 2.53
CA ALA A 69 12.20 4.61 3.80
C ALA A 69 13.17 3.52 4.28
N VAL A 70 12.76 2.25 4.22
CA VAL A 70 13.65 1.13 4.54
C VAL A 70 14.83 1.04 3.57
N GLY A 71 14.57 1.13 2.26
CA GLY A 71 15.62 1.10 1.23
C GLY A 71 16.64 2.23 1.37
N SER A 72 16.19 3.44 1.73
CA SER A 72 17.05 4.58 2.02
C SER A 72 17.89 4.36 3.27
N ALA A 73 17.31 3.77 4.32
CA ALA A 73 18.05 3.46 5.55
C ALA A 73 19.12 2.39 5.32
N LEU A 74 18.81 1.35 4.52
CA LEU A 74 19.78 0.36 4.07
C LEU A 74 20.90 1.00 3.25
N GLY A 75 20.57 1.83 2.26
CA GLY A 75 21.57 2.51 1.43
C GLY A 75 22.47 3.49 2.21
N SER A 76 22.08 3.89 3.42
CA SER A 76 22.86 4.78 4.28
C SER A 76 23.67 4.04 5.35
N SER A 77 23.60 2.70 5.39
CA SER A 77 24.32 1.85 6.35
C SER A 77 25.34 0.95 5.64
N ASP A 78 26.31 0.46 6.41
CA ASP A 78 27.29 -0.51 5.92
C ASP A 78 26.60 -1.85 5.64
N PRO A 79 26.69 -2.43 4.43
CA PRO A 79 26.05 -3.70 4.11
C PRO A 79 26.46 -4.87 5.02
N ARG A 80 27.65 -4.80 5.61
CA ARG A 80 28.17 -5.79 6.56
C ARG A 80 27.43 -5.76 7.90
N GLN A 81 26.73 -4.67 8.18
CA GLN A 81 25.93 -4.49 9.38
C GLN A 81 24.45 -4.82 9.13
N TRP A 82 24.03 -5.15 7.91
CA TRP A 82 22.62 -5.46 7.68
C TRP A 82 22.20 -6.74 8.39
N THR A 83 20.94 -6.77 8.86
CA THR A 83 20.36 -8.04 9.30
C THR A 83 20.25 -9.02 8.14
N GLU A 84 20.17 -10.31 8.45
CA GLU A 84 19.94 -11.36 7.44
C GLU A 84 18.67 -11.08 6.61
N HIS A 85 17.61 -10.57 7.24
CA HIS A 85 16.36 -10.20 6.59
C HIS A 85 16.54 -9.05 5.60
N SER A 86 17.21 -7.99 6.03
CA SER A 86 17.52 -6.82 5.20
C SER A 86 18.39 -7.19 3.99
N LEU A 87 19.45 -7.98 4.21
CA LEU A 87 20.32 -8.45 3.13
C LEU A 87 19.54 -9.33 2.14
N ARG A 88 18.71 -10.25 2.64
CA ARG A 88 17.90 -11.15 1.79
C ARG A 88 16.93 -10.37 0.92
N GLU A 89 16.23 -9.39 1.47
CA GLU A 89 15.27 -8.60 0.69
C GLU A 89 15.97 -7.64 -0.27
N TRP A 90 17.11 -7.07 0.10
CA TRP A 90 17.96 -6.34 -0.84
C TRP A 90 18.42 -7.22 -2.00
N LEU A 91 18.92 -8.44 -1.73
CA LEU A 91 19.36 -9.39 -2.76
C LEU A 91 18.21 -9.84 -3.65
N ARG A 92 17.00 -10.01 -3.11
CA ARG A 92 15.80 -10.34 -3.88
C ARG A 92 15.55 -9.28 -4.96
N GLU A 93 15.65 -8.01 -4.61
CA GLU A 93 15.47 -6.91 -5.54
C GLU A 93 16.67 -6.71 -6.48
N ALA A 94 17.88 -6.83 -5.95
CA ALA A 94 19.11 -6.61 -6.69
C ALA A 94 19.40 -7.70 -7.73
N ILE A 95 19.06 -8.96 -7.41
CA ILE A 95 19.39 -10.13 -8.23
C ILE A 95 18.12 -10.74 -8.84
N VAL A 96 17.18 -11.22 -8.01
CA VAL A 96 16.07 -12.06 -8.50
C VAL A 96 15.19 -11.31 -9.49
N ALA A 97 14.88 -10.04 -9.22
CA ALA A 97 14.10 -9.19 -10.13
C ALA A 97 14.82 -8.87 -11.47
N ARG A 98 16.15 -9.05 -11.54
CA ARG A 98 16.97 -8.74 -12.73
C ARG A 98 17.42 -9.97 -13.51
N THR A 99 17.39 -11.15 -12.88
CA THR A 99 17.89 -12.40 -13.46
C THR A 99 16.84 -13.30 -14.10
N THR A 100 15.55 -12.97 -13.99
CA THR A 100 14.45 -13.82 -14.48
C THR A 100 14.50 -14.07 -15.99
N ASP A 101 15.04 -13.13 -16.79
CA ASP A 101 15.01 -13.20 -18.25
C ASP A 101 16.41 -13.34 -18.92
N GLY A 102 17.46 -13.63 -18.14
CA GLY A 102 18.85 -13.73 -18.65
C GLY A 102 19.33 -15.15 -18.95
N ASN A 103 20.28 -15.27 -19.88
CA ASN A 103 21.09 -16.49 -20.07
C ASN A 103 22.05 -16.70 -18.88
N GLU A 104 22.74 -17.84 -18.84
CA GLU A 104 23.64 -18.21 -17.74
C GLU A 104 24.68 -17.12 -17.44
N ASP A 105 25.34 -16.59 -18.47
CA ASP A 105 26.34 -15.52 -18.33
C ASP A 105 25.76 -14.23 -17.75
N GLY A 106 24.56 -13.81 -18.18
CA GLY A 106 23.90 -12.62 -17.65
C GLY A 106 23.50 -12.76 -16.18
N ARG A 107 23.09 -13.96 -15.77
CA ARG A 107 22.79 -14.26 -14.36
C ARG A 107 24.05 -14.24 -13.51
N LEU A 108 25.13 -14.88 -13.97
CA LEU A 108 26.42 -14.88 -13.29
C LEU A 108 27.00 -13.46 -13.18
N ALA A 109 26.93 -12.66 -14.24
CA ALA A 109 27.37 -11.26 -14.24
C ALA A 109 26.59 -10.43 -13.19
N THR A 110 25.28 -10.64 -13.07
CA THR A 110 24.45 -9.96 -12.06
C THR A 110 24.88 -10.36 -10.65
N VAL A 111 25.06 -11.66 -10.37
CA VAL A 111 25.53 -12.15 -9.06
C VAL A 111 26.91 -11.59 -8.73
N PHE A 112 27.85 -11.58 -9.68
CA PHE A 112 29.19 -11.05 -9.50
C PHE A 112 29.16 -9.54 -9.19
N GLN A 113 28.39 -8.77 -9.94
CA GLN A 113 28.23 -7.33 -9.71
C GLN A 113 27.67 -7.03 -8.31
N MET A 114 26.61 -7.73 -7.89
CA MET A 114 26.00 -7.51 -6.58
C MET A 114 26.90 -7.98 -5.43
N SER A 115 27.62 -9.08 -5.61
CA SER A 115 28.61 -9.56 -4.63
C SER A 115 29.74 -8.55 -4.46
N THR A 116 30.18 -7.91 -5.56
CA THR A 116 31.20 -6.85 -5.51
C THR A 116 30.69 -5.62 -4.75
N LEU A 117 29.42 -5.24 -4.94
CA LEU A 117 28.81 -4.13 -4.19
C LEU A 117 28.79 -4.39 -2.69
N LEU A 118 28.53 -5.63 -2.24
CA LEU A 118 28.56 -6.00 -0.81
C LEU A 118 29.96 -5.91 -0.18
N LEU A 119 31.03 -5.95 -1.00
CA LEU A 119 32.40 -5.75 -0.53
C LEU A 119 32.79 -4.28 -0.40
N THR A 120 31.94 -3.36 -0.89
CA THR A 120 32.18 -1.93 -0.76
C THR A 120 31.64 -1.38 0.58
N PRO A 121 32.32 -0.42 1.23
CA PRO A 121 31.90 0.12 2.53
C PRO A 121 30.55 0.85 2.51
N SER A 122 30.07 1.24 1.32
CA SER A 122 28.82 1.95 1.13
C SER A 122 28.26 1.62 -0.25
N ILE A 123 27.00 1.21 -0.31
CA ILE A 123 26.29 1.07 -1.57
C ILE A 123 25.75 2.44 -1.95
N SER A 124 26.18 2.98 -3.09
CA SER A 124 25.73 4.30 -3.56
C SER A 124 24.22 4.34 -3.81
N GLY A 125 23.49 5.16 -3.03
CA GLY A 125 22.20 5.77 -3.39
C GLY A 125 21.00 4.82 -3.52
N PRO A 126 19.76 5.33 -3.55
CA PRO A 126 18.58 4.61 -3.07
C PRO A 126 18.32 3.33 -3.86
N GLN A 127 18.47 2.19 -3.20
CA GLN A 127 17.80 0.97 -3.61
C GLN A 127 16.43 0.96 -2.94
N ALA A 128 15.48 1.69 -3.52
CA ALA A 128 14.08 1.56 -3.13
C ALA A 128 13.73 0.07 -3.27
N LEU A 129 13.40 -0.57 -2.14
CA LEU A 129 12.87 -1.93 -2.18
C LEU A 129 11.61 -1.87 -3.03
N LYS A 130 11.54 -2.67 -4.10
CA LYS A 130 10.35 -2.62 -4.93
C LYS A 130 9.22 -3.38 -4.25
N LYS A 131 8.02 -2.91 -4.53
CA LYS A 131 6.80 -3.68 -4.28
C LYS A 131 6.95 -5.06 -4.97
N PRO A 132 6.71 -6.17 -4.26
CA PRO A 132 6.57 -7.49 -4.88
C PRO A 132 5.46 -7.46 -5.95
N SER A 133 5.60 -8.24 -7.02
CA SER A 133 4.58 -8.27 -8.08
C SER A 133 3.17 -8.53 -7.50
N GLY A 134 2.18 -7.82 -8.05
CA GLY A 134 0.78 -7.96 -7.64
C GLY A 134 0.19 -6.72 -6.97
N THR A 135 -0.86 -6.94 -6.19
CA THR A 135 -1.69 -5.90 -5.55
C THR A 135 -1.44 -5.91 -4.06
N TRP A 136 -1.49 -4.74 -3.41
CA TRP A 136 -1.40 -4.70 -1.95
C TRP A 136 -2.72 -5.16 -1.35
N ASP A 137 -2.65 -6.19 -0.50
CA ASP A 137 -3.70 -6.60 0.41
C ASP A 137 -3.08 -6.92 1.79
N ASP A 138 -3.91 -7.29 2.76
CA ASP A 138 -3.47 -7.62 4.12
C ASP A 138 -2.44 -8.77 4.14
N LYS A 139 -2.55 -9.75 3.24
CA LYS A 139 -1.62 -10.89 3.16
C LYS A 139 -0.28 -10.47 2.58
N ALA A 140 -0.29 -9.67 1.52
CA ALA A 140 0.92 -9.13 0.91
C ALA A 140 1.66 -8.21 1.89
N ILE A 141 0.93 -7.38 2.63
CA ILE A 141 1.50 -6.51 3.67
C ILE A 141 2.10 -7.35 4.81
N ALA A 142 1.35 -8.33 5.34
CA ALA A 142 1.85 -9.22 6.40
C ALA A 142 3.13 -9.97 5.96
N LYS A 143 3.16 -10.46 4.72
CA LYS A 143 4.34 -11.12 4.16
C LYS A 143 5.52 -10.17 4.01
N CYS A 144 5.27 -8.90 3.67
CA CYS A 144 6.31 -7.87 3.58
C CYS A 144 6.89 -7.57 4.97
N ILE A 145 6.03 -7.41 5.98
CA ILE A 145 6.39 -7.22 7.38
C ILE A 145 7.25 -8.40 7.87
N GLU A 146 6.82 -9.63 7.63
CA GLU A 146 7.55 -10.85 8.00
C GLU A 146 8.93 -10.92 7.34
N ARG A 147 9.01 -10.66 6.03
CA ARG A 147 10.25 -10.74 5.26
C ARG A 147 11.31 -9.77 5.77
N LEU A 148 10.90 -8.54 6.08
CA LEU A 148 11.77 -7.49 6.60
C LEU A 148 11.96 -7.57 8.12
N ASN A 149 11.32 -8.53 8.79
CA ASN A 149 11.31 -8.64 10.24
C ASN A 149 10.87 -7.33 10.94
N VAL A 150 9.86 -6.67 10.38
CA VAL A 150 9.25 -5.48 10.97
C VAL A 150 8.42 -5.92 12.17
N SER A 151 8.70 -5.35 13.34
CA SER A 151 7.87 -5.58 14.53
C SER A 151 6.51 -4.93 14.33
N PHE A 152 5.48 -5.75 14.19
CA PHE A 152 4.12 -5.30 13.96
C PHE A 152 3.22 -5.78 15.09
N TRP A 153 2.64 -4.83 15.81
CA TRP A 153 1.65 -5.08 16.84
C TRP A 153 0.43 -4.21 16.62
N MET A 154 -0.74 -4.80 16.83
CA MET A 154 -2.00 -4.13 16.63
C MET A 154 -3.03 -4.66 17.65
N PRO A 155 -3.90 -3.79 18.20
CA PRO A 155 -4.97 -4.18 19.11
C PRO A 155 -5.94 -5.22 18.51
N ALA A 156 -6.54 -6.05 19.38
CA ALA A 156 -7.43 -7.14 18.99
C ALA A 156 -8.72 -6.67 18.27
N ASP A 157 -9.21 -5.47 18.57
CA ASP A 157 -10.37 -4.90 17.90
C ASP A 157 -10.06 -4.59 16.43
N ILE A 158 -8.87 -4.10 16.10
CA ILE A 158 -8.49 -3.85 14.70
C ILE A 158 -8.29 -5.18 13.96
N TRP A 159 -7.71 -6.21 14.60
CA TRP A 159 -7.64 -7.56 14.04
C TRP A 159 -9.02 -8.11 13.67
N THR A 160 -10.01 -7.84 14.51
CA THR A 160 -11.40 -8.24 14.26
C THR A 160 -11.99 -7.46 13.10
N ARG A 161 -11.74 -6.14 13.02
CA ARG A 161 -12.25 -5.27 11.96
C ARG A 161 -11.67 -5.58 10.58
N ILE A 162 -10.41 -6.01 10.50
CA ILE A 162 -9.74 -6.36 9.23
C ILE A 162 -9.94 -7.82 8.81
N ALA A 163 -10.58 -8.63 9.64
CA ALA A 163 -10.88 -10.03 9.31
C ALA A 163 -11.84 -10.12 8.11
N SER A 164 -11.92 -11.33 7.52
CA SER A 164 -12.88 -11.59 6.45
C SER A 164 -14.32 -11.35 6.92
N ASP A 165 -15.10 -10.66 6.10
CA ASP A 165 -16.50 -10.32 6.40
C ASP A 165 -17.40 -10.78 5.23
N PRO A 166 -18.55 -11.43 5.50
CA PRO A 166 -19.51 -11.83 4.45
C PRO A 166 -20.01 -10.66 3.60
N GLY A 167 -20.08 -9.45 4.16
CA GLY A 167 -20.39 -8.21 3.46
C GLY A 167 -19.38 -7.84 2.37
N TYR A 168 -18.20 -8.45 2.38
CA TYR A 168 -17.17 -8.33 1.35
C TYR A 168 -17.02 -9.60 0.50
N GLY A 169 -17.95 -10.56 0.60
CA GLY A 169 -17.89 -11.85 -0.09
C GLY A 169 -16.77 -12.74 0.45
N ASP A 170 -16.72 -12.85 1.78
CA ASP A 170 -15.74 -13.62 2.58
C ASP A 170 -14.28 -13.17 2.40
N LYS A 171 -14.10 -11.88 2.12
CA LYS A 171 -12.79 -11.24 1.93
C LYS A 171 -12.52 -10.27 3.05
N THR A 172 -11.24 -10.01 3.28
CA THR A 172 -10.84 -8.89 4.13
C THR A 172 -11.19 -7.57 3.44
N PRO A 173 -11.31 -6.46 4.19
CA PRO A 173 -11.50 -5.12 3.65
C PRO A 173 -10.47 -4.76 2.56
N LEU A 174 -9.18 -5.07 2.80
CA LEU A 174 -8.11 -4.79 1.85
C LEU A 174 -8.19 -5.65 0.59
N GLN A 175 -8.52 -6.95 0.70
CA GLN A 175 -8.71 -7.82 -0.47
C GLN A 175 -9.90 -7.36 -1.32
N PHE A 176 -11.00 -6.98 -0.68
CA PHE A 176 -12.16 -6.42 -1.38
C PHE A 176 -11.78 -5.15 -2.15
N LEU A 177 -11.10 -4.23 -1.48
CA LEU A 177 -10.63 -2.97 -2.06
C LEU A 177 -9.69 -3.19 -3.25
N ALA A 178 -8.69 -4.05 -3.09
CA ALA A 178 -7.75 -4.47 -4.12
C ALA A 178 -8.47 -5.04 -5.36
N LEU A 179 -9.43 -5.93 -5.15
CA LEU A 179 -10.22 -6.53 -6.23
C LEU A 179 -11.09 -5.50 -6.96
N ARG A 180 -11.73 -4.59 -6.22
CA ARG A 180 -12.55 -3.51 -6.80
C ARG A 180 -11.70 -2.57 -7.66
N ARG A 181 -10.57 -2.11 -7.15
CA ARG A 181 -9.63 -1.27 -7.91
C ARG A 181 -9.13 -1.99 -9.16
N ASN A 182 -8.73 -3.25 -9.06
CA ASN A 182 -8.26 -4.01 -10.22
C ASN A 182 -9.37 -4.29 -11.25
N ALA A 183 -10.61 -4.48 -10.82
CA ALA A 183 -11.73 -4.63 -11.75
C ALA A 183 -11.97 -3.36 -12.55
N ILE A 184 -11.89 -2.19 -11.91
CA ILE A 184 -12.02 -0.87 -12.55
C ILE A 184 -10.83 -0.60 -13.49
N ALA A 185 -9.59 -0.77 -13.00
CA ALA A 185 -8.38 -0.47 -13.74
C ALA A 185 -8.20 -1.33 -15.02
N HIS A 186 -8.64 -2.58 -14.98
CA HIS A 186 -8.60 -3.47 -16.14
C HIS A 186 -9.86 -3.41 -17.01
N GLY A 187 -10.79 -2.48 -16.76
CA GLY A 187 -12.01 -2.31 -17.56
C GLY A 187 -13.04 -3.45 -17.42
N ARG A 188 -12.85 -4.37 -16.46
CA ARG A 188 -13.82 -5.44 -16.15
C ARG A 188 -15.08 -4.89 -15.46
N ARG A 189 -14.98 -3.69 -14.89
CA ARG A 189 -16.09 -2.87 -14.42
C ARG A 189 -15.87 -1.44 -14.90
N SER A 190 -16.94 -0.79 -15.35
CA SER A 190 -16.92 0.65 -15.59
C SER A 190 -16.84 1.41 -14.26
N PHE A 191 -16.54 2.71 -14.28
CA PHE A 191 -16.67 3.54 -13.08
C PHE A 191 -18.12 3.63 -12.58
N GLU A 192 -19.10 3.51 -13.47
CA GLU A 192 -20.52 3.55 -13.09
C GLU A 192 -21.00 2.25 -12.43
N ASP A 193 -20.33 1.12 -12.70
CA ASP A 193 -20.65 -0.20 -12.15
C ASP A 193 -19.68 -0.63 -11.04
N GLY A 194 -18.55 0.07 -10.90
CA GLY A 194 -17.46 -0.30 -9.99
C GLY A 194 -17.88 -0.38 -8.53
N ALA A 195 -18.80 0.49 -8.12
CA ALA A 195 -19.31 0.64 -6.75
C ALA A 195 -20.84 0.76 -6.69
N SER A 196 -21.56 0.24 -7.70
CA SER A 196 -23.03 0.27 -7.72
C SER A 196 -23.66 -0.50 -6.56
N ASP A 197 -22.99 -1.56 -6.11
CA ASP A 197 -23.37 -2.40 -4.97
C ASP A 197 -22.97 -1.84 -3.59
N GLN A 198 -22.34 -0.67 -3.54
CA GLN A 198 -21.85 -0.05 -2.32
C GLN A 198 -22.59 1.26 -2.02
N SER A 199 -22.99 1.46 -0.77
CA SER A 199 -23.51 2.75 -0.28
C SER A 199 -22.36 3.64 0.21
N LEU A 200 -22.58 4.96 0.29
CA LEU A 200 -21.58 5.88 0.86
C LEU A 200 -21.24 5.51 2.32
N PRO A 201 -22.20 5.19 3.21
CA PRO A 201 -21.88 4.71 4.55
C PRO A 201 -21.04 3.43 4.58
N ALA A 202 -21.26 2.50 3.64
CA ALA A 202 -20.44 1.30 3.53
C ALA A 202 -18.99 1.63 3.09
N ILE A 203 -18.83 2.59 2.17
CA ILE A 203 -17.51 3.08 1.73
C ILE A 203 -16.80 3.80 2.88
N ARG A 204 -17.49 4.61 3.69
CA ARG A 204 -16.92 5.23 4.89
C ARG A 204 -16.39 4.17 5.86
N LYS A 205 -17.23 3.19 6.20
CA LYS A 205 -16.86 2.09 7.09
C LYS A 205 -15.63 1.34 6.57
N LEU A 206 -15.59 1.05 5.27
CA LEU A 206 -14.43 0.44 4.62
C LEU A 206 -13.19 1.31 4.76
N ALA A 207 -13.30 2.61 4.48
CA ALA A 207 -12.20 3.57 4.59
C ALA A 207 -11.65 3.64 6.02
N ASP A 208 -12.52 3.75 7.02
CA ASP A 208 -12.10 3.80 8.43
C ASP A 208 -11.30 2.55 8.80
N VAL A 209 -11.79 1.36 8.46
CA VAL A 209 -11.08 0.11 8.75
C VAL A 209 -9.73 0.04 8.05
N VAL A 210 -9.67 0.39 6.76
CA VAL A 210 -8.44 0.33 5.97
C VAL A 210 -7.42 1.35 6.46
N LEU A 211 -7.84 2.60 6.69
CA LEU A 211 -6.94 3.67 7.09
C LEU A 211 -6.43 3.49 8.53
N ASP A 212 -7.26 2.98 9.45
CA ASP A 212 -6.82 2.65 10.81
C ASP A 212 -5.77 1.54 10.78
N TYR A 213 -5.99 0.47 9.98
CA TYR A 213 -4.99 -0.56 9.77
C TYR A 213 -3.68 -0.01 9.20
N MET A 214 -3.77 0.87 8.19
CA MET A 214 -2.60 1.49 7.58
C MET A 214 -1.84 2.40 8.56
N GLU A 215 -2.48 2.94 9.58
CA GLU A 215 -1.81 3.73 10.63
C GLU A 215 -0.85 2.85 11.44
N TYR A 216 -1.27 1.64 11.81
CA TYR A 216 -0.40 0.67 12.48
C TYR A 216 0.74 0.20 11.57
N VAL A 217 0.46 0.00 10.28
CA VAL A 217 1.50 -0.36 9.29
C VAL A 217 2.53 0.75 9.17
N ALA A 218 2.09 2.00 8.94
CA ALA A 218 2.95 3.17 8.84
C ALA A 218 3.81 3.34 10.11
N LYS A 219 3.20 3.21 11.29
CA LYS A 219 3.90 3.25 12.56
C LYS A 219 4.98 2.18 12.67
N ALA A 220 4.67 0.92 12.35
CA ALA A 220 5.61 -0.18 12.47
C ALA A 220 6.84 0.00 11.57
N PHE A 221 6.65 0.49 10.34
CA PHE A 221 7.77 0.79 9.43
C PHE A 221 8.58 2.01 9.90
N GLU A 222 7.93 3.08 10.39
CA GLU A 222 8.63 4.21 11.02
C GLU A 222 9.51 3.75 12.18
N GLU A 223 8.96 2.96 13.10
CA GLU A 223 9.68 2.44 14.27
C GLU A 223 10.82 1.50 13.87
N HIS A 224 10.62 0.66 12.85
CA HIS A 224 11.68 -0.21 12.32
C HIS A 224 12.88 0.58 11.79
N VAL A 225 12.63 1.67 11.05
CA VAL A 225 13.71 2.54 10.56
C VAL A 225 14.34 3.35 11.70
N ALA A 226 13.52 3.96 12.55
CA ALA A 226 13.99 4.82 13.65
C ALA A 226 14.83 4.06 14.69
N ASN A 227 14.46 2.82 15.00
CA ASN A 227 15.19 1.97 15.93
C ASN A 227 16.37 1.23 15.28
N GLN A 228 16.69 1.53 14.02
CA GLN A 228 17.74 0.87 13.25
C GLN A 228 17.60 -0.67 13.22
N ALA A 229 16.37 -1.19 13.26
CA ALA A 229 16.11 -2.63 13.31
C ALA A 229 16.47 -3.38 12.00
N HIS A 230 16.95 -2.64 11.00
CA HIS A 230 17.46 -3.15 9.72
C HIS A 230 18.98 -3.46 9.76
N ILE A 231 19.69 -3.10 10.83
CA ILE A 231 21.08 -3.46 11.07
C ILE A 231 21.24 -4.30 12.34
N VAL A 232 22.32 -5.09 12.41
CA VAL A 232 22.73 -5.80 13.61
C VAL A 232 23.28 -4.80 14.63
N ALA A 233 22.99 -5.00 15.91
CA ALA A 233 23.59 -4.21 16.97
C ALA A 233 25.12 -4.34 16.90
N ALA A 234 25.84 -3.23 17.06
CA ALA A 234 27.30 -3.27 17.15
C ALA A 234 27.69 -4.13 18.35
N ILE A 235 28.51 -5.16 18.10
CA ILE A 235 29.16 -5.97 19.14
C ILE A 235 30.32 -5.18 19.73
#